data_AF-A0A6H0XTR1-F1
#
_entry.id   AF-A0A6H0XTR1-F1
#
_cell.length_a   1.000
_cell.length_b   1.000
_cell.length_c   1.000
_cell.angle_alpha   90.00
_cell.angle_beta   90.00
_cell.angle_gamma   90.00
#
_symmetry.space_group_name_H-M   'P 1'
#
loop_
_entity.id
_entity.type
_entity.pdbx_description
1 polymer ?
#
loop_
_entity_poly.entity_id
_entity_poly.type
_entity_poly.pdbx_seq_one_letter_code
_entity_poly.pdbx_strand_id
1 'polypeptide(L)'
;MADIALDRRPSAPARPFKRARITRPTAHWERVENGARKDIKLTHWQKPSEQPRSFDKFNTEVSVPQYDDETYEKYLQDEKWTREETDYLVDIYRECAGKWPVIVDRYDRPERTMEELKARFYQITAAMMQVATPIQSMNKSDYDLYEMLLKFNPSQEASRKRLAEGHLQRRQNEVDEEAVLLAELQRIMANQTWLDSAREELRERLDYPHANSNSYQYTTSQALTTLWQQLIAADRLRKGGRVRPIGPQSALDTAPASASRQRESNAGMAESTRLSEKDMARYGVVHAAAGEKLSGGIVFASDKLSKPRIAKSQLQTEKIATILTSIGVPDLIPLPTPPVVEAFDNIMAKLHTLLDMRKLAEKEEQEVKVREAEATKMEL
;
A
#
# COMPACT_ATOMS: atom_id res chain seq x y z
N MET A 1 33.62 18.39 47.38
CA MET A 1 32.36 18.70 48.09
C MET A 1 31.25 18.90 47.06
N ALA A 2 30.50 17.85 46.76
CA ALA A 2 29.22 17.91 46.04
C ALA A 2 28.47 16.56 46.22
N ASP A 3 28.20 16.18 47.47
CA ASP A 3 27.26 15.10 47.79
C ASP A 3 25.83 15.60 47.55
N ILE A 4 25.43 15.67 46.27
CA ILE A 4 24.12 16.15 45.87
C ILE A 4 23.14 14.97 45.90
N ALA A 5 22.45 14.83 47.04
CA ALA A 5 21.04 14.44 47.15
C ALA A 5 20.51 13.21 46.37
N LEU A 6 21.26 12.10 46.26
CA LEU A 6 20.81 10.86 45.61
C LEU A 6 20.36 9.74 46.57
N ASP A 7 20.15 10.04 47.85
CA ASP A 7 19.90 9.03 48.90
C ASP A 7 18.49 9.05 49.50
N ARG A 8 17.53 9.67 48.83
CA ARG A 8 16.13 9.66 49.29
C ARG A 8 15.36 8.54 48.61
N ARG A 9 15.01 7.52 49.39
CA ARG A 9 14.04 6.47 49.03
C ARG A 9 12.78 7.10 48.44
N PRO A 10 12.19 6.57 47.35
CA PRO A 10 10.90 7.03 46.86
C PRO A 10 9.84 6.86 47.96
N SER A 11 9.46 7.97 48.58
CA SER A 11 8.37 8.03 49.56
C SER A 11 7.04 8.07 48.81
N ALA A 12 6.07 7.26 49.21
CA ALA A 12 4.72 7.34 48.66
C ALA A 12 4.16 8.75 48.94
N PRO A 13 3.49 9.40 47.97
CA PRO A 13 2.90 10.71 48.20
C PRO A 13 1.92 10.61 49.38
N ALA A 14 2.14 11.46 50.40
CA ALA A 14 1.30 11.48 51.58
C ALA A 14 -0.13 11.81 51.17
N ARG A 15 -1.04 10.83 51.31
CA ARG A 15 -2.46 11.05 51.03
C ARG A 15 -3.07 11.81 52.22
N PRO A 16 -3.75 12.95 52.03
CA PRO A 16 -4.26 13.77 53.13
C PRO A 16 -5.50 13.21 53.84
N PHE A 17 -5.94 11.98 53.55
CA PHE A 17 -7.17 11.42 54.11
C PHE A 17 -6.91 10.19 54.98
N LYS A 18 -7.24 10.29 56.27
CA LYS A 18 -7.29 9.18 57.24
C LYS A 18 -8.36 8.18 56.83
N ARG A 19 -8.00 7.15 56.05
CA ARG A 19 -8.78 5.92 55.96
C ARG A 19 -8.12 4.83 56.79
N ALA A 20 -8.93 3.88 57.25
CA ALA A 20 -8.57 2.78 58.14
C ALA A 20 -7.21 2.16 57.79
N ARG A 21 -6.40 1.84 58.82
CA ARG A 21 -5.09 1.18 58.70
C ARG A 21 -5.26 -0.20 58.05
N ILE A 22 -5.26 -0.24 56.73
CA ILE A 22 -4.89 -1.43 55.98
C ILE A 22 -3.37 -1.52 56.10
N THR A 23 -2.87 -2.46 56.89
CA THR A 23 -1.44 -2.80 56.95
C THR A 23 -1.03 -3.38 55.60
N ARG A 24 -0.75 -2.51 54.63
CA ARG A 24 -0.07 -2.93 53.40
C ARG A 24 1.39 -3.20 53.77
N PRO A 25 1.98 -4.34 53.36
CA PRO A 25 3.40 -4.56 53.52
C PRO A 25 4.15 -3.38 52.93
N THR A 26 5.07 -2.80 53.70
CA THR A 26 5.96 -1.74 53.22
C THR A 26 6.68 -2.25 51.97
N ALA A 27 6.47 -1.59 50.83
CA ALA A 27 7.18 -1.95 49.60
C ALA A 27 8.69 -1.87 49.88
N HIS A 28 9.34 -3.03 49.89
CA HIS A 28 10.80 -3.11 49.94
C HIS A 28 11.33 -2.59 48.61
N TRP A 29 12.35 -1.76 48.66
CA TRP A 29 13.01 -1.19 47.49
C TRP A 29 14.49 -1.47 47.64
N GLU A 30 15.09 -1.98 46.58
CA GLU A 30 16.51 -2.29 46.51
C GLU A 30 17.18 -1.32 45.51
N ARG A 31 18.43 -0.96 45.81
CA ARG A 31 19.25 -0.15 44.91
C ARG A 31 20.00 -1.11 44.00
N VAL A 32 19.72 -1.04 42.70
CA VAL A 32 20.36 -1.85 41.67
C VAL A 32 21.32 -0.97 40.89
N GLU A 33 22.57 -1.40 40.77
CA GLU A 33 23.58 -0.75 39.94
C GLU A 33 23.36 -1.10 38.47
N ASN A 34 23.47 -0.12 37.58
CA ASN A 34 23.41 -0.33 36.14
C ASN A 34 24.81 -0.70 35.63
N GLY A 35 24.95 -1.86 35.02
CA GLY A 35 26.23 -2.40 34.55
C GLY A 35 26.69 -1.86 33.18
N ALA A 36 25.82 -1.15 32.46
CA ALA A 36 26.08 -0.71 31.09
C ALA A 36 27.27 0.25 30.95
N ARG A 37 27.58 1.06 31.97
CA ARG A 37 28.65 2.07 31.93
C ARG A 37 29.72 1.77 32.98
N LYS A 38 30.99 1.70 32.54
CA LYS A 38 32.16 1.43 33.41
C LYS A 38 32.73 2.71 34.05
N ASP A 39 32.43 3.88 33.47
CA ASP A 39 32.92 5.19 33.89
C ASP A 39 32.08 5.82 35.01
N ILE A 40 30.77 5.58 35.02
CA ILE A 40 29.84 6.17 35.99
C ILE A 40 28.99 5.08 36.64
N LYS A 41 28.99 5.03 37.97
CA LYS A 41 28.11 4.16 38.77
C LYS A 41 26.70 4.74 38.84
N LEU A 42 25.89 4.45 37.83
CA LEU A 42 24.46 4.81 37.82
C LEU A 42 23.67 3.78 38.62
N THR A 43 22.85 4.25 39.57
CA THR A 43 22.01 3.38 40.40
C THR A 43 20.54 3.75 40.24
N HIS A 44 19.65 2.76 40.32
CA HIS A 44 18.21 2.97 40.28
C HIS A 44 17.48 2.12 41.33
N TRP A 45 16.30 2.58 41.74
CA TRP A 45 15.46 1.86 42.70
C TRP A 45 14.56 0.86 41.99
N GLN A 46 14.56 -0.38 42.47
CA GLN A 46 13.70 -1.44 41.95
C GLN A 46 12.94 -2.12 43.09
N LYS A 47 11.70 -2.56 42.83
CA LYS A 47 10.97 -3.42 43.77
C LYS A 47 11.43 -4.87 43.58
N PRO A 48 11.58 -5.66 44.65
CA PRO A 48 11.96 -7.07 44.56
C PRO A 48 11.00 -7.92 43.73
N SER A 49 9.73 -7.52 43.62
CA SER A 49 8.71 -8.21 42.83
C SER A 49 8.73 -7.83 41.34
N GLU A 50 9.47 -6.80 40.95
CA GLU A 50 9.56 -6.33 39.57
C GLU A 50 10.76 -7.02 38.90
N GLN A 51 10.61 -7.47 37.66
CA GLN A 51 11.73 -8.08 36.93
C GLN A 51 12.88 -7.07 36.77
N PRO A 52 14.15 -7.52 36.79
CA PRO A 52 15.31 -6.65 36.59
C PRO A 52 15.14 -5.87 35.29
N ARG A 53 15.04 -4.54 35.41
CA ARG A 53 15.11 -3.61 34.27
C ARG A 53 16.56 -3.55 33.80
N SER A 54 17.02 -4.61 33.14
CA SER A 54 18.35 -4.66 32.53
C SER A 54 18.31 -3.86 31.23
N PHE A 55 18.80 -2.62 31.31
CA PHE A 55 19.10 -1.80 30.14
C PHE A 55 20.42 -2.17 29.48
N ASP A 56 21.20 -3.08 30.08
CA ASP A 56 22.47 -3.58 29.55
C ASP A 56 22.31 -4.18 28.15
N LYS A 57 21.13 -4.74 27.85
CA LYS A 57 20.77 -5.27 26.53
C LYS A 57 20.81 -4.23 25.42
N PHE A 58 20.67 -2.95 25.75
CA PHE A 58 20.69 -1.84 24.78
C PHE A 58 22.09 -1.21 24.65
N ASN A 59 23.08 -1.68 25.41
CA ASN A 59 24.45 -1.21 25.31
C ASN A 59 25.17 -1.91 24.15
N THR A 60 24.81 -1.53 22.92
CA THR A 60 25.41 -2.09 21.70
C THR A 60 26.78 -1.48 21.48
N GLU A 61 27.83 -2.29 21.66
CA GLU A 61 29.19 -1.90 21.28
C GLU A 61 29.34 -1.96 19.75
N VAL A 62 30.01 -0.94 19.19
CA VAL A 62 30.22 -0.86 17.75
C VAL A 62 31.44 -1.68 17.36
N SER A 63 31.28 -2.56 16.37
CA SER A 63 32.38 -3.33 15.80
C SER A 63 33.25 -2.41 14.93
N VAL A 64 34.47 -2.12 15.40
CA VAL A 64 35.45 -1.30 14.69
C VAL A 64 36.54 -2.19 14.13
N PRO A 65 36.83 -2.13 12.81
CA PRO A 65 37.93 -2.90 12.24
C PRO A 65 39.27 -2.51 12.89
N GLN A 66 40.09 -3.51 13.17
CA GLN A 66 41.48 -3.33 13.58
C GLN A 66 42.37 -3.91 12.48
N TYR A 67 43.41 -3.17 12.11
CA TYR A 67 44.34 -3.56 11.07
C TYR A 67 45.76 -3.20 11.46
N ASP A 68 46.71 -4.02 11.02
CA ASP A 68 48.13 -3.82 11.22
C ASP A 68 48.75 -3.11 10.00
N ASP A 69 49.92 -2.50 10.17
CA ASP A 69 50.67 -1.80 9.13
C ASP A 69 50.84 -2.63 7.85
N GLU A 70 51.15 -3.92 7.98
CA GLU A 70 51.31 -4.83 6.85
C GLU A 70 50.01 -5.04 6.07
N THR A 71 48.89 -5.08 6.77
CA THR A 71 47.57 -5.25 6.14
C THR A 71 47.13 -3.98 5.43
N TYR A 72 47.51 -2.82 5.97
CA TYR A 72 47.26 -1.52 5.36
C TYR A 72 47.98 -1.41 4.01
N GLU A 73 49.27 -1.74 3.97
CA GLU A 73 50.07 -1.66 2.75
C GLU A 73 49.60 -2.62 1.66
N LYS A 74 49.08 -3.80 2.02
CA LYS A 74 48.64 -4.81 1.05
C LYS A 74 47.26 -4.54 0.47
N TYR A 75 46.31 -4.09 1.29
CA TYR A 75 44.87 -4.10 0.92
C TYR A 75 44.16 -2.75 1.07
N LEU A 76 44.73 -1.77 1.78
CA LEU A 76 44.03 -0.52 2.14
C LEU A 76 44.63 0.74 1.48
N GLN A 77 45.62 0.59 0.60
CA GLN A 77 46.19 1.73 -0.13
C GLN A 77 45.16 2.38 -1.07
N ASP A 78 45.12 3.71 -1.07
CA ASP A 78 44.24 4.53 -1.90
C ASP A 78 44.96 5.84 -2.25
N GLU A 79 44.73 6.36 -3.46
CA GLU A 79 45.33 7.59 -3.96
C GLU A 79 44.82 8.84 -3.22
N LYS A 80 43.58 8.80 -2.72
CA LYS A 80 42.90 9.96 -2.10
C LYS A 80 43.02 10.00 -0.59
N TRP A 81 43.48 8.92 0.03
CA TRP A 81 43.52 8.73 1.47
C TRP A 81 44.92 8.40 1.96
N THR A 82 45.39 9.19 2.91
CA THR A 82 46.63 8.88 3.62
C THR A 82 46.38 7.87 4.73
N ARG A 83 47.44 7.17 5.16
CA ARG A 83 47.37 6.23 6.28
C ARG A 83 46.92 6.93 7.56
N GLU A 84 47.55 8.05 7.89
CA GLU A 84 47.21 8.82 9.09
C GLU A 84 45.75 9.28 9.11
N GLU A 85 45.22 9.67 7.96
CA GLU A 85 43.81 10.08 7.83
C GLU A 85 42.88 8.87 7.99
N THR A 86 43.31 7.70 7.51
CA THR A 86 42.55 6.46 7.65
C THR A 86 42.50 6.00 9.11
N ASP A 87 43.63 6.05 9.81
CA ASP A 87 43.73 5.73 11.24
C ASP A 87 42.87 6.70 12.06
N TYR A 88 42.95 8.00 11.76
CA TYR A 88 42.13 9.03 12.38
C TYR A 88 40.62 8.80 12.17
N LEU A 89 40.20 8.38 10.97
CA LEU A 89 38.80 8.05 10.70
C LEU A 89 38.30 6.89 11.57
N VAL A 90 39.11 5.84 11.73
CA VAL A 90 38.77 4.67 12.54
C VAL A 90 38.69 5.03 14.02
N ASP A 91 39.61 5.86 14.50
CA ASP A 91 39.62 6.35 15.88
C ASP A 91 38.41 7.23 16.19
N ILE A 92 38.09 8.19 15.32
CA ILE A 92 36.88 9.02 15.48
C ILE A 92 35.61 8.17 15.42
N TYR A 93 35.56 7.18 14.54
CA TYR A 93 34.42 6.27 14.44
C TYR A 93 34.21 5.51 15.75
N ARG A 94 35.30 5.05 16.39
CA ARG A 94 35.28 4.42 17.71
C ARG A 94 34.79 5.38 18.80
N GLU A 95 35.36 6.59 18.87
CA GLU A 95 35.01 7.58 19.89
C GLU A 95 33.55 8.07 19.77
N CYS A 96 33.04 8.21 18.55
CA CYS A 96 31.69 8.67 18.28
C CYS A 96 30.65 7.53 18.22
N ALA A 97 31.05 6.29 18.54
CA ALA A 97 30.21 5.10 18.49
C ALA A 97 29.43 4.96 17.16
N GLY A 98 30.12 5.17 16.04
CA GLY A 98 29.57 4.99 14.68
C GLY A 98 28.46 5.96 14.26
N LYS A 99 28.24 7.06 15.01
CA LYS A 99 27.22 8.07 14.67
C LYS A 99 27.72 9.03 13.61
N TRP A 100 27.46 8.71 12.35
CA TRP A 100 27.92 9.48 11.20
C TRP A 100 27.69 11.01 11.27
N PRO A 101 26.52 11.54 11.69
CA PRO A 101 26.35 12.99 11.80
C PRO A 101 27.33 13.64 12.78
N VAL A 102 27.63 12.97 13.89
CA VAL A 102 28.58 13.45 14.91
C VAL A 102 30.02 13.31 14.43
N ILE A 103 30.32 12.23 13.71
CA ILE A 103 31.63 12.00 13.10
C ILE A 103 31.97 13.14 12.14
N VAL A 104 31.03 13.51 11.26
CA VAL A 104 31.24 14.60 10.28
C VAL A 104 31.43 15.94 10.98
N ASP A 105 30.63 16.23 12.00
CA ASP A 105 30.73 17.48 12.77
C ASP A 105 32.08 17.62 13.51
N ARG A 106 32.65 16.49 13.95
CA ARG A 106 33.91 16.45 14.69
C ARG A 106 35.16 16.26 13.82
N TYR A 107 34.98 16.00 12.52
CA TYR A 107 36.10 15.70 11.63
C TYR A 107 36.85 16.99 11.26
N ASP A 108 38.08 17.14 11.75
CA ASP A 108 38.87 18.38 11.63
C ASP A 108 39.85 18.38 10.43
N ARG A 109 40.16 17.19 9.90
CA ARG A 109 40.93 17.04 8.66
C ARG A 109 40.03 17.33 7.44
N PRO A 110 40.57 17.58 6.22
CA PRO A 110 39.96 18.48 5.21
C PRO A 110 38.48 18.21 4.97
N GLU A 111 37.70 19.23 4.61
CA GLU A 111 36.24 19.14 4.42
C GLU A 111 35.84 17.98 3.48
N ARG A 112 35.57 16.81 4.08
CA ARG A 112 35.07 15.62 3.40
C ARG A 112 33.56 15.56 3.58
N THR A 113 32.89 15.09 2.55
CA THR A 113 31.46 14.79 2.67
C THR A 113 31.24 13.55 3.54
N MET A 114 30.05 13.45 4.15
CA MET A 114 29.65 12.30 4.96
C MET A 114 29.73 10.99 4.17
N GLU A 115 29.41 11.06 2.88
CA GLU A 115 29.36 9.94 1.96
C GLU A 115 30.77 9.45 1.59
N GLU A 116 31.75 10.34 1.46
CA GLU A 116 33.16 9.98 1.25
C GLU A 116 33.77 9.29 2.47
N LEU A 117 33.49 9.80 3.68
CA LEU A 117 33.94 9.18 4.94
C LEU A 117 33.37 7.76 5.08
N LYS A 118 32.08 7.59 4.76
CA LYS A 118 31.42 6.28 4.70
C LYS A 118 32.06 5.35 3.68
N ALA A 119 32.33 5.85 2.48
CA ALA A 119 32.93 5.06 1.40
C ALA A 119 34.24 4.43 1.86
N ARG A 120 35.13 5.27 2.43
CA ARG A 120 36.43 4.83 2.90
C ARG A 120 36.30 3.82 4.04
N PHE A 121 35.46 4.11 5.03
CA PHE A 121 35.23 3.18 6.14
C PHE A 121 34.68 1.84 5.67
N TYR A 122 33.71 1.84 4.74
CA TYR A 122 33.11 0.61 4.22
C TYR A 122 34.09 -0.23 3.41
N GLN A 123 34.96 0.40 2.61
CA GLN A 123 36.06 -0.29 1.92
C GLN A 123 36.99 -0.98 2.91
N ILE A 124 37.40 -0.29 3.99
CA ILE A 124 38.27 -0.86 5.03
C ILE A 124 37.58 -2.03 5.72
N THR A 125 36.31 -1.85 6.13
CA THR A 125 35.55 -2.94 6.78
C THR A 125 35.43 -4.15 5.87
N ALA A 126 35.16 -3.97 4.57
CA ALA A 126 35.03 -5.06 3.62
C ALA A 126 36.37 -5.79 3.41
N ALA A 127 37.47 -5.05 3.27
CA ALA A 127 38.80 -5.62 3.16
C ALA A 127 39.18 -6.42 4.43
N MET A 128 38.87 -5.90 5.61
CA MET A 128 39.13 -6.59 6.88
C MET A 128 38.28 -7.84 7.05
N MET A 129 37.02 -7.82 6.61
CA MET A 129 36.18 -9.02 6.58
C MET A 129 36.76 -10.10 5.66
N GLN A 130 37.30 -9.73 4.50
CA GLN A 130 37.92 -10.67 3.56
C GLN A 130 39.21 -11.29 4.11
N VAL A 131 40.04 -10.48 4.80
CA VAL A 131 41.28 -10.95 5.43
C VAL A 131 41.00 -11.88 6.61
N ALA A 132 40.02 -11.53 7.45
CA ALA A 132 39.65 -12.34 8.61
C ALA A 132 38.96 -13.65 8.20
N THR A 133 38.07 -13.59 7.21
CA THR A 133 37.31 -14.73 6.70
C THR A 133 37.32 -14.73 5.18
N PRO A 134 38.10 -15.62 4.52
CA PRO A 134 38.09 -15.73 3.07
C PRO A 134 36.69 -16.02 2.52
N ILE A 135 36.38 -15.48 1.34
CA ILE A 135 35.05 -15.51 0.71
C ILE A 135 34.45 -16.92 0.65
N GLN A 136 35.28 -17.94 0.41
CA GLN A 136 34.85 -19.33 0.30
C GLN A 136 34.35 -19.93 1.63
N SER A 137 34.76 -19.35 2.75
CA SER A 137 34.44 -19.80 4.11
C SER A 137 33.41 -18.92 4.83
N MET A 138 32.90 -17.90 4.15
CA MET A 138 32.05 -16.88 4.74
C MET A 138 30.62 -17.37 4.95
N ASN A 139 30.01 -17.03 6.09
CA ASN A 139 28.60 -17.31 6.33
C ASN A 139 27.73 -16.44 5.40
N LYS A 140 26.50 -16.88 5.11
CA LYS A 140 25.60 -16.17 4.19
C LYS A 140 25.30 -14.75 4.65
N SER A 141 25.03 -14.55 5.95
CA SER A 141 24.80 -13.23 6.54
C SER A 141 25.99 -12.29 6.36
N ASP A 142 27.20 -12.83 6.54
CA ASP A 142 28.42 -12.03 6.53
C ASP A 142 28.75 -11.68 5.08
N TYR A 143 28.58 -12.63 4.16
CA TYR A 143 28.72 -12.40 2.72
C TYR A 143 27.75 -11.33 2.22
N ASP A 144 26.49 -11.36 2.65
CA ASP A 144 25.50 -10.34 2.28
C ASP A 144 25.91 -8.95 2.78
N LEU A 145 26.49 -8.86 4.00
CA LEU A 145 27.06 -7.61 4.52
C LEU A 145 28.27 -7.16 3.70
N TYR A 146 29.20 -8.05 3.38
CA TYR A 146 30.37 -7.74 2.55
C TYR A 146 29.97 -7.24 1.16
N GLU A 147 29.00 -7.90 0.52
CA GLU A 147 28.45 -7.48 -0.77
C GLU A 147 27.78 -6.09 -0.69
N MET A 148 27.04 -5.81 0.39
CA MET A 148 26.44 -4.50 0.63
C MET A 148 27.49 -3.40 0.80
N LEU A 149 28.56 -3.67 1.56
CA LEU A 149 29.65 -2.71 1.80
C LEU A 149 30.40 -2.37 0.51
N LEU A 150 30.67 -3.37 -0.34
CA LEU A 150 31.35 -3.17 -1.61
C LEU A 150 30.52 -2.38 -2.64
N LYS A 151 29.20 -2.55 -2.64
CA LYS A 151 28.29 -1.87 -3.57
C LYS A 151 27.99 -0.42 -3.19
N PHE A 152 28.52 0.06 -2.07
CA PHE A 152 28.29 1.42 -1.61
C PHE A 152 28.82 2.44 -2.62
N ASN A 153 27.93 3.30 -3.13
CA ASN A 153 28.28 4.36 -4.07
C ASN A 153 28.03 5.74 -3.44
N PRO A 154 29.07 6.56 -3.21
CA PRO A 154 28.94 7.85 -2.54
C PRO A 154 28.03 8.84 -3.28
N SER A 155 28.12 8.89 -4.61
CA SER A 155 27.33 9.79 -5.44
C SER A 155 25.84 9.41 -5.44
N GLN A 156 25.55 8.11 -5.43
CA GLN A 156 24.17 7.64 -5.34
C GLN A 156 23.58 7.94 -3.95
N GLU A 157 24.33 7.70 -2.87
CA GLU A 157 23.86 8.02 -1.53
C GLU A 157 23.68 9.53 -1.30
N ALA A 158 24.55 10.36 -1.87
CA ALA A 158 24.38 11.81 -1.85
C ALA A 158 23.09 12.25 -2.58
N SER A 159 22.80 11.66 -3.75
CA SER A 159 21.56 11.97 -4.49
C SER A 159 20.31 11.46 -3.75
N ARG A 160 20.38 10.29 -3.11
CA ARG A 160 19.31 9.76 -2.24
C ARG A 160 19.06 10.65 -1.03
N LYS A 161 20.12 11.12 -0.36
CA LYS A 161 20.04 12.06 0.76
C LYS A 161 19.38 13.37 0.33
N ARG A 162 19.81 13.95 -0.80
CA ARG A 162 19.22 15.17 -1.36
C ARG A 162 17.73 15.01 -1.67
N LEU A 163 17.32 13.85 -2.19
CA LEU A 163 15.91 13.55 -2.46
C LEU A 163 15.10 13.44 -1.15
N ALA A 164 15.65 12.78 -0.12
CA ALA A 164 15.02 12.69 1.18
C ALA A 164 14.91 14.06 1.88
N GLU A 165 15.95 14.90 1.78
CA GLU A 165 15.93 16.28 2.25
C GLU A 165 14.86 17.11 1.53
N GLY A 166 14.74 16.94 0.21
CA GLY A 166 13.66 17.56 -0.56
C GLY A 166 12.27 17.15 -0.07
N HIS A 167 12.05 15.86 0.21
CA HIS A 167 10.78 15.40 0.79
C HIS A 167 10.53 15.91 2.20
N LEU A 168 11.57 16.06 3.01
CA LEU A 168 11.45 16.61 4.36
C LEU A 168 11.04 18.09 4.34
N GLN A 169 11.53 18.84 3.36
CA GLN A 169 11.26 20.27 3.21
C GLN A 169 10.02 20.58 2.35
N ARG A 170 9.42 19.56 1.72
CA ARG A 170 8.26 19.68 0.85
C ARG A 170 7.05 20.24 1.60
N ARG A 171 6.45 21.29 1.03
CA ARG A 171 5.24 21.92 1.60
C ARG A 171 3.98 21.31 1.03
N GLN A 172 2.87 21.40 1.78
CA GLN A 172 1.58 20.83 1.35
C GLN A 172 1.03 21.50 0.08
N ASN A 173 1.20 22.82 -0.06
CA ASN A 173 0.77 23.55 -1.26
C ASN A 173 1.51 23.10 -2.52
N GLU A 174 2.82 22.82 -2.40
CA GLU A 174 3.62 22.30 -3.52
C GLU A 174 3.13 20.91 -3.94
N VAL A 175 2.70 20.07 -3.00
CA VAL A 175 2.12 18.75 -3.32
C VAL A 175 0.81 18.87 -4.08
N ASP A 176 -0.06 19.78 -3.67
CA ASP A 176 -1.35 19.99 -4.33
C ASP A 176 -1.14 20.53 -5.76
N GLU A 177 -0.20 21.46 -5.94
CA GLU A 177 0.21 21.98 -7.25
C GLU A 177 0.83 20.88 -8.14
N GLU A 178 1.77 20.09 -7.62
CA GLU A 178 2.37 18.95 -8.32
C GLU A 178 1.31 17.92 -8.76
N ALA A 179 0.32 17.64 -7.91
CA ALA A 179 -0.77 16.72 -8.24
C ALA A 179 -1.64 17.22 -9.39
N VAL A 180 -1.96 18.52 -9.42
CA VAL A 180 -2.68 19.15 -10.52
C VAL A 180 -1.85 19.11 -11.81
N LEU A 181 -0.56 19.44 -11.74
CA LEU A 181 0.34 19.38 -12.89
C LEU A 181 0.49 17.96 -13.45
N LEU A 182 0.56 16.94 -12.59
CA LEU A 182 0.60 15.54 -13.01
C LEU A 182 -0.70 15.10 -13.70
N ALA A 183 -1.86 15.52 -13.19
CA ALA A 183 -3.14 15.23 -13.82
C ALA A 183 -3.25 15.89 -15.21
N GLU A 184 -2.80 17.14 -15.35
CA GLU A 184 -2.77 17.83 -16.63
C GLU A 184 -1.74 17.21 -17.59
N LEU A 185 -0.56 16.81 -17.10
CA LEU A 185 0.43 16.09 -17.91
C LEU A 185 -0.14 14.77 -18.44
N GLN A 186 -0.79 13.98 -17.58
CA GLN A 186 -1.46 12.74 -18.01
C GLN A 186 -2.53 13.01 -19.05
N ARG A 187 -3.32 14.07 -18.89
CA ARG A 187 -4.32 14.51 -19.87
C ARG A 187 -3.68 14.88 -21.21
N ILE A 188 -2.58 15.62 -21.20
CA ILE A 188 -1.82 15.97 -22.40
C ILE A 188 -1.26 14.71 -23.07
N MET A 189 -0.69 13.79 -22.31
CA MET A 189 -0.16 12.51 -22.83
C MET A 189 -1.27 11.68 -23.47
N ALA A 190 -2.42 11.54 -22.83
CA ALA A 190 -3.58 10.84 -23.39
C ALA A 190 -4.05 11.51 -24.70
N ASN A 191 -4.11 12.84 -24.73
CA ASN A 191 -4.47 13.57 -25.94
C ASN A 191 -3.44 13.39 -27.07
N GLN A 192 -2.14 13.39 -26.76
CA GLN A 192 -1.08 13.10 -27.75
C GLN A 192 -1.25 11.70 -28.34
N THR A 193 -1.46 10.68 -27.50
CA THR A 193 -1.70 9.31 -27.99
C THR A 193 -2.95 9.24 -28.87
N TRP A 194 -4.01 9.97 -28.51
CA TRP A 194 -5.21 10.05 -29.33
C TRP A 194 -4.94 10.72 -30.68
N LEU A 195 -4.24 11.86 -30.70
CA LEU A 195 -3.87 12.56 -31.93
C LEU A 195 -2.97 11.69 -32.83
N ASP A 196 -2.03 10.96 -32.25
CA ASP A 196 -1.14 10.08 -33.02
C ASP A 196 -1.90 8.89 -33.61
N SER A 197 -2.82 8.28 -32.86
CA SER A 197 -3.71 7.24 -33.39
C SER A 197 -4.63 7.76 -34.49
N ALA A 198 -5.17 8.98 -34.36
CA ALA A 198 -6.00 9.60 -35.38
C ALA A 198 -5.19 9.95 -36.65
N ARG A 199 -3.92 10.36 -36.49
CA ARG A 199 -2.98 10.55 -37.61
C ARG A 199 -2.63 9.24 -38.30
N GLU A 200 -2.41 8.18 -37.53
CA GLU A 200 -2.14 6.85 -38.07
C GLU A 200 -3.35 6.31 -38.84
N GLU A 201 -4.57 6.43 -38.29
CA GLU A 201 -5.80 6.08 -38.99
C GLU A 201 -5.99 6.90 -40.28
N LEU A 202 -5.68 8.21 -40.24
CA LEU A 202 -5.74 9.05 -41.43
C LEU A 202 -4.71 8.60 -42.48
N ARG A 203 -3.49 8.24 -42.06
CA ARG A 203 -2.46 7.68 -42.95
C ARG A 203 -2.91 6.35 -43.53
N GLU A 204 -3.44 5.42 -42.73
CA GLU A 204 -3.99 4.15 -43.21
C GLU A 204 -5.12 4.38 -44.24
N ARG A 205 -5.99 5.36 -43.98
CA ARG A 205 -7.06 5.77 -44.91
C ARG A 205 -6.56 6.55 -46.12
N LEU A 206 -5.36 7.11 -46.11
CA LEU A 206 -4.78 7.78 -47.27
C LEU A 206 -3.89 6.82 -48.07
N ASP A 207 -3.30 5.83 -47.40
CA ASP A 207 -2.51 4.72 -47.95
C ASP A 207 -3.39 3.60 -48.53
N TYR A 208 -4.68 3.85 -48.81
CA TYR A 208 -5.43 2.95 -49.69
C TYR A 208 -4.58 2.75 -50.95
N PRO A 209 -4.26 1.50 -51.34
CA PRO A 209 -3.53 1.27 -52.57
C PRO A 209 -4.32 1.96 -53.67
N HIS A 210 -3.76 3.01 -54.27
CA HIS A 210 -4.27 3.53 -55.52
C HIS A 210 -4.42 2.31 -56.41
N ALA A 211 -5.67 2.00 -56.80
CA ALA A 211 -5.96 0.80 -57.54
C ALA A 211 -5.13 0.87 -58.84
N ASN A 212 -3.99 0.19 -58.87
CA ASN A 212 -3.20 0.00 -60.08
C ASN A 212 -3.88 -1.07 -60.96
N SER A 213 -5.21 -1.16 -60.88
CA SER A 213 -6.03 -1.94 -61.78
C SER A 213 -6.32 -1.05 -62.98
N ASN A 214 -5.78 -1.43 -64.14
CA ASN A 214 -6.25 -0.91 -65.41
C ASN A 214 -7.78 -1.03 -65.47
N SER A 215 -8.48 0.10 -65.49
CA SER A 215 -9.96 0.19 -65.53
C SER A 215 -10.59 -0.62 -66.68
N TYR A 216 -9.77 -1.02 -67.66
CA TYR A 216 -10.15 -1.80 -68.83
C TYR A 216 -10.49 -3.29 -68.54
N GLN A 217 -10.17 -3.83 -67.37
CA GLN A 217 -10.50 -5.23 -67.04
C GLN A 217 -11.94 -5.45 -66.56
N TYR A 218 -12.69 -4.38 -66.25
CA TYR A 218 -14.07 -4.44 -65.74
C TYR A 218 -15.11 -3.89 -66.72
N THR A 219 -14.78 -3.84 -68.01
CA THR A 219 -15.65 -3.26 -69.05
C THR A 219 -16.77 -4.19 -69.47
N THR A 220 -16.65 -5.50 -69.20
CA THR A 220 -17.69 -6.49 -69.52
C THR A 220 -18.55 -6.77 -68.29
N SER A 221 -19.86 -6.92 -68.51
CA SER A 221 -20.83 -7.26 -67.45
C SER A 221 -20.50 -8.59 -66.75
N GLN A 222 -19.90 -9.54 -67.46
CA GLN A 222 -19.43 -10.79 -66.89
C GLN A 222 -18.25 -10.57 -65.92
N ALA A 223 -17.27 -9.73 -66.27
CA ALA A 223 -16.15 -9.39 -65.40
C ALA A 223 -16.57 -8.59 -64.15
N LEU A 224 -17.61 -7.76 -64.27
CA LEU A 224 -18.20 -7.08 -63.12
C LEU A 224 -18.93 -8.03 -62.18
N THR A 225 -19.61 -9.04 -62.72
CA THR A 225 -20.34 -10.03 -61.93
C THR A 225 -19.38 -10.93 -61.14
N THR A 226 -18.24 -11.30 -61.73
CA THR A 226 -17.19 -12.07 -61.03
C THR A 226 -16.47 -11.23 -59.98
N LEU A 227 -16.19 -9.95 -60.27
CA LEU A 227 -15.66 -9.01 -59.27
C LEU A 227 -16.63 -8.86 -58.08
N TRP A 228 -17.92 -8.71 -58.35
CA TRP A 228 -18.95 -8.57 -57.32
C TRP A 228 -19.03 -9.82 -56.41
N GLN A 229 -18.94 -11.02 -57.01
CA GLN A 229 -18.88 -12.27 -56.23
C GLN A 229 -17.60 -12.38 -55.39
N GLN A 230 -16.45 -11.96 -55.91
CA GLN A 230 -15.20 -11.89 -55.14
C GLN A 230 -15.29 -10.88 -53.99
N LEU A 231 -15.92 -9.72 -54.21
CA LEU A 231 -16.10 -8.70 -53.18
C LEU A 231 -16.98 -9.22 -52.04
N ILE A 232 -18.08 -9.90 -52.36
CA ILE A 232 -18.96 -10.52 -51.34
C ILE A 232 -18.25 -11.64 -50.58
N ALA A 233 -17.40 -12.41 -51.25
CA ALA A 233 -16.59 -13.44 -50.59
C ALA A 233 -15.54 -12.83 -49.65
N ALA A 234 -14.89 -11.75 -50.06
CA ALA A 234 -13.93 -11.01 -49.24
C ALA A 234 -14.60 -10.33 -48.04
N ASP A 235 -15.79 -9.76 -48.23
CA ASP A 235 -16.57 -9.12 -47.16
C ASP A 235 -17.06 -10.14 -46.12
N ARG A 236 -17.43 -11.36 -46.56
CA ARG A 236 -17.70 -12.49 -45.66
C ARG A 236 -16.48 -12.94 -44.86
N LEU A 237 -15.27 -12.77 -45.41
CA LEU A 237 -14.01 -13.10 -44.74
C LEU A 237 -13.59 -12.03 -43.72
N ARG A 238 -13.96 -10.75 -43.95
CA ARG A 238 -13.75 -9.64 -43.00
C ARG A 238 -14.83 -9.62 -41.91
N LYS A 239 -15.04 -10.74 -41.24
CA LYS A 239 -15.92 -10.79 -40.06
C LYS A 239 -15.17 -10.23 -38.85
N GLY A 240 -15.17 -8.90 -38.71
CA GLY A 240 -14.58 -8.21 -37.55
C GLY A 240 -14.59 -6.68 -37.56
N GLY A 241 -14.79 -6.03 -38.71
CA GLY A 241 -14.79 -4.55 -38.79
C GLY A 241 -16.19 -3.97 -38.85
N ARG A 242 -16.92 -3.88 -37.73
CA ARG A 242 -18.07 -2.96 -37.67
C ARG A 242 -17.52 -1.54 -37.62
N VAL A 243 -17.86 -0.75 -38.63
CA VAL A 243 -17.80 0.72 -38.57
C VAL A 243 -18.58 1.17 -37.33
N ARG A 244 -17.89 1.79 -36.36
CA ARG A 244 -18.52 2.41 -35.18
C ARG A 244 -19.23 3.69 -35.63
N PRO A 245 -20.45 3.98 -35.14
CA PRO A 245 -21.12 5.24 -35.44
C PRO A 245 -20.37 6.40 -34.76
N ILE A 246 -20.21 7.49 -35.50
CA ILE A 246 -19.66 8.76 -35.02
C ILE A 246 -20.69 9.43 -34.12
N GLY A 247 -20.35 9.63 -32.85
CA GLY A 247 -21.10 10.43 -31.88
C GLY A 247 -20.33 10.52 -30.56
N PRO A 248 -20.21 11.70 -29.92
CA PRO A 248 -19.44 11.87 -28.70
C PRO A 248 -20.34 11.51 -27.52
N GLN A 249 -20.18 10.32 -26.96
CA GLN A 249 -20.77 9.97 -25.67
C GLN A 249 -19.78 9.06 -24.95
N SER A 250 -19.34 9.51 -23.78
CA SER A 250 -18.60 8.73 -22.79
C SER A 250 -19.17 7.33 -22.64
N ALA A 251 -18.32 6.31 -22.72
CA ALA A 251 -18.66 4.98 -22.24
C ALA A 251 -17.42 4.26 -21.72
N LEU A 252 -17.43 4.13 -20.39
CA LEU A 252 -16.89 3.07 -19.56
C LEU A 252 -16.84 1.70 -20.28
N ASP A 253 -15.66 1.11 -20.38
CA ASP A 253 -15.47 -0.24 -20.94
C ASP A 253 -15.90 -1.32 -19.94
N THR A 254 -16.86 -2.16 -20.36
CA THR A 254 -17.09 -3.51 -19.86
C THR A 254 -16.33 -4.52 -20.72
N ALA A 255 -15.36 -5.22 -20.14
CA ALA A 255 -14.62 -6.29 -20.81
C ALA A 255 -15.36 -7.65 -20.70
N PRO A 256 -15.33 -8.52 -21.73
CA PRO A 256 -15.80 -9.89 -21.62
C PRO A 256 -14.70 -10.82 -21.09
N ALA A 257 -15.13 -11.78 -20.28
CA ALA A 257 -14.31 -12.84 -19.70
C ALA A 257 -13.97 -13.92 -20.74
N SER A 258 -12.70 -14.31 -20.82
CA SER A 258 -12.21 -15.71 -20.72
C SER A 258 -10.76 -15.81 -21.23
N ALA A 259 -9.83 -16.15 -20.34
CA ALA A 259 -8.74 -17.10 -20.57
C ALA A 259 -7.84 -17.16 -19.33
N SER A 260 -7.80 -18.34 -18.72
CA SER A 260 -6.86 -18.77 -17.70
C SER A 260 -5.40 -18.50 -18.09
N ARG A 261 -4.70 -17.67 -17.31
CA ARG A 261 -3.25 -17.75 -17.16
C ARG A 261 -2.91 -17.71 -15.68
N GLN A 262 -2.34 -18.82 -15.21
CA GLN A 262 -1.60 -18.88 -13.96
C GLN A 262 -0.57 -17.77 -13.95
N ARG A 263 -0.59 -16.96 -12.91
CA ARG A 263 0.51 -16.06 -12.57
C ARG A 263 1.05 -16.58 -11.26
N GLU A 264 2.24 -17.19 -11.28
CA GLU A 264 2.99 -17.49 -10.07
C GLU A 264 3.08 -16.21 -9.22
N SER A 265 2.50 -16.27 -8.03
CA SER A 265 2.63 -15.26 -7.00
C SER A 265 4.01 -15.41 -6.35
N ASN A 266 4.86 -14.44 -6.64
CA ASN A 266 6.08 -14.16 -5.91
C ASN A 266 5.72 -13.92 -4.44
N ALA A 267 6.15 -14.83 -3.56
CA ALA A 267 6.04 -14.69 -2.12
C ALA A 267 7.11 -13.69 -1.64
N GLY A 268 6.70 -12.66 -0.90
CA GLY A 268 7.65 -11.80 -0.20
C GLY A 268 7.29 -10.32 -0.09
N MET A 269 6.07 -10.00 0.35
CA MET A 269 5.83 -8.71 1.03
C MET A 269 4.61 -8.91 1.94
N ALA A 270 4.84 -9.29 3.19
CA ALA A 270 3.82 -9.22 4.21
C ALA A 270 3.61 -7.75 4.57
N GLU A 271 2.89 -7.02 3.72
CA GLU A 271 2.40 -5.69 4.05
C GLU A 271 1.41 -5.82 5.21
N SER A 272 1.65 -5.01 6.23
CA SER A 272 0.78 -4.85 7.39
C SER A 272 -0.58 -4.30 6.93
N THR A 273 -1.47 -5.19 6.49
CA THR A 273 -2.82 -4.91 5.96
C THR A 273 -3.84 -4.55 7.05
N ARG A 274 -3.37 -4.01 8.18
CA ARG A 274 -4.23 -3.49 9.24
C ARG A 274 -4.06 -1.98 9.31
N LEU A 275 -4.97 -1.28 8.64
CA LEU A 275 -5.19 0.15 8.82
C LEU A 275 -5.59 0.40 10.29
N SER A 276 -5.13 1.52 10.85
CA SER A 276 -5.56 1.96 12.17
C SER A 276 -7.06 2.29 12.16
N GLU A 277 -7.76 2.10 13.26
CA GLU A 277 -9.21 2.35 13.38
C GLU A 277 -9.60 3.80 13.00
N LYS A 278 -8.70 4.75 13.26
CA LYS A 278 -8.86 6.16 12.84
C LYS A 278 -8.75 6.34 11.32
N ASP A 279 -7.85 5.61 10.68
CA ASP A 279 -7.65 5.67 9.24
C ASP A 279 -8.79 4.95 8.52
N MET A 280 -9.28 3.84 9.06
CA MET A 280 -10.48 3.14 8.58
C MET A 280 -11.70 4.06 8.54
N ALA A 281 -11.93 4.82 9.61
CA ALA A 281 -13.03 5.78 9.68
C ALA A 281 -12.87 6.92 8.66
N ARG A 282 -11.64 7.40 8.44
CA ARG A 282 -11.33 8.46 7.47
C ARG A 282 -11.53 8.02 6.02
N TYR A 283 -11.14 6.78 5.70
CA TYR A 283 -11.23 6.23 4.35
C TYR A 283 -12.55 5.48 4.08
N GLY A 284 -13.45 5.37 5.07
CA GLY A 284 -14.72 4.65 4.93
C GLY A 284 -14.56 3.15 4.70
N VAL A 285 -13.43 2.57 5.11
CA VAL A 285 -13.11 1.15 4.94
C VAL A 285 -13.62 0.39 6.16
N VAL A 286 -14.58 -0.52 5.95
CA VAL A 286 -15.12 -1.38 7.00
C VAL A 286 -14.68 -2.81 6.72
N HIS A 287 -14.01 -3.44 7.68
CA HIS A 287 -13.79 -4.89 7.62
C HIS A 287 -15.12 -5.60 7.79
N ALA A 288 -15.43 -6.56 6.92
CA ALA A 288 -16.65 -7.35 7.01
C ALA A 288 -16.78 -7.94 8.43
N ALA A 289 -17.95 -7.78 9.04
CA ALA A 289 -18.23 -8.36 10.35
C ALA A 289 -18.04 -9.88 10.29
N ALA A 290 -17.47 -10.45 11.36
CA ALA A 290 -17.21 -11.88 11.45
C ALA A 290 -18.52 -12.68 11.30
N GLY A 291 -18.80 -13.17 10.10
CA GLY A 291 -20.03 -13.90 9.76
C GLY A 291 -20.63 -13.56 8.39
N GLU A 292 -20.28 -12.42 7.78
CA GLU A 292 -20.81 -12.03 6.47
C GLU A 292 -19.98 -12.69 5.35
N LYS A 293 -20.51 -13.75 4.72
CA LYS A 293 -19.84 -14.47 3.61
C LYS A 293 -19.94 -13.64 2.33
N LEU A 294 -19.08 -12.64 2.18
CA LEU A 294 -18.96 -11.86 0.95
C LEU A 294 -18.38 -12.73 -0.17
N SER A 295 -18.85 -12.52 -1.40
CA SER A 295 -18.20 -13.09 -2.58
C SER A 295 -16.76 -12.60 -2.64
N GLY A 296 -15.79 -13.51 -2.84
CA GLY A 296 -14.36 -13.18 -2.78
C GLY A 296 -14.01 -11.94 -3.63
N GLY A 297 -13.39 -10.93 -2.99
CA GLY A 297 -12.99 -9.68 -3.63
C GLY A 297 -13.31 -8.45 -2.78
N ILE A 298 -13.00 -7.27 -3.33
CA ILE A 298 -13.34 -5.96 -2.76
C ILE A 298 -14.77 -5.63 -3.19
N VAL A 299 -15.65 -5.28 -2.25
CA VAL A 299 -17.03 -4.89 -2.53
C VAL A 299 -17.20 -3.40 -2.26
N PHE A 300 -17.74 -2.67 -3.23
CA PHE A 300 -17.99 -1.23 -3.09
C PHE A 300 -19.29 -0.95 -2.33
N ALA A 301 -19.34 0.16 -1.59
CA ALA A 301 -20.53 0.58 -0.87
C ALA A 301 -21.72 0.89 -1.80
N SER A 302 -21.46 1.36 -3.03
CA SER A 302 -22.49 1.56 -4.06
C SER A 302 -23.17 0.25 -4.48
N ASP A 303 -22.42 -0.85 -4.48
CA ASP A 303 -22.89 -2.17 -4.85
C ASP A 303 -23.82 -2.77 -3.78
N LYS A 304 -23.58 -2.42 -2.49
CA LYS A 304 -24.50 -2.76 -1.39
C LYS A 304 -25.85 -2.02 -1.49
N LEU A 305 -25.92 -0.86 -2.17
CA LEU A 305 -27.17 -0.11 -2.34
C LEU A 305 -27.96 -0.50 -3.60
N SER A 306 -27.29 -1.04 -4.63
CA SER A 306 -27.91 -1.40 -5.92
C SER A 306 -28.39 -2.85 -5.97
N LYS A 307 -27.56 -3.81 -5.55
CA LYS A 307 -27.88 -5.25 -5.57
C LYS A 307 -29.19 -5.63 -4.87
N PRO A 308 -29.49 -5.17 -3.65
CA PRO A 308 -30.72 -5.57 -2.97
C PRO A 308 -31.99 -5.00 -3.61
N ARG A 309 -31.89 -4.01 -4.51
CA ARG A 309 -33.04 -3.51 -5.29
C ARG A 309 -33.45 -4.44 -6.42
N ILE A 310 -32.54 -5.32 -6.86
CA ILE A 310 -32.76 -6.22 -8.01
C ILE A 310 -33.10 -7.61 -7.50
N ALA A 311 -34.38 -7.96 -7.54
CA ALA A 311 -34.84 -9.31 -7.24
C ALA A 311 -34.75 -10.22 -8.49
N LYS A 312 -34.83 -11.53 -8.29
CA LYS A 312 -34.86 -12.52 -9.40
C LYS A 312 -36.11 -12.39 -10.28
N SER A 313 -37.18 -11.81 -9.76
CA SER A 313 -38.43 -11.59 -10.49
C SER A 313 -38.60 -10.11 -10.81
N GLN A 314 -38.82 -9.78 -12.08
CA GLN A 314 -39.01 -8.41 -12.55
C GLN A 314 -40.17 -7.71 -11.84
N LEU A 315 -41.27 -8.43 -11.60
CA LEU A 315 -42.45 -7.90 -10.92
C LEU A 315 -42.19 -7.62 -9.43
N GLN A 316 -41.26 -8.34 -8.79
CA GLN A 316 -40.83 -8.03 -7.43
C GLN A 316 -39.92 -6.79 -7.41
N THR A 317 -39.01 -6.65 -8.37
CA THR A 317 -38.16 -5.46 -8.54
C THR A 317 -39.00 -4.19 -8.72
N GLU A 318 -40.05 -4.22 -9.54
CA GLU A 318 -40.97 -3.09 -9.72
C GLU A 318 -41.77 -2.75 -8.45
N LYS A 319 -42.21 -3.77 -7.70
CA LYS A 319 -42.88 -3.57 -6.40
C LYS A 319 -41.93 -2.94 -5.38
N ILE A 320 -40.69 -3.41 -5.31
CA ILE A 320 -39.64 -2.84 -4.44
C ILE A 320 -39.39 -1.39 -4.82
N ALA A 321 -39.22 -1.07 -6.11
CA ALA A 321 -39.02 0.29 -6.59
C ALA A 321 -40.21 1.21 -6.24
N THR A 322 -41.45 0.73 -6.40
CA THR A 322 -42.67 1.50 -6.07
C THR A 322 -42.76 1.79 -4.57
N ILE A 323 -42.45 0.79 -3.72
CA ILE A 323 -42.45 0.94 -2.26
C ILE A 323 -41.33 1.90 -1.82
N LEU A 324 -40.12 1.76 -2.35
CA LEU A 324 -39.00 2.67 -2.04
C LEU A 324 -39.32 4.12 -2.45
N THR A 325 -39.97 4.31 -3.60
CA THR A 325 -40.46 5.62 -4.04
C THR A 325 -41.50 6.18 -3.06
N SER A 326 -42.43 5.36 -2.56
CA SER A 326 -43.44 5.79 -1.58
C SER A 326 -42.85 6.19 -0.23
N ILE A 327 -41.75 5.56 0.18
CA ILE A 327 -41.01 5.88 1.41
C ILE A 327 -40.12 7.13 1.23
N GLY A 328 -39.97 7.62 -0.01
CA GLY A 328 -39.15 8.77 -0.35
C GLY A 328 -37.66 8.46 -0.47
N VAL A 329 -37.29 7.19 -0.67
CA VAL A 329 -35.89 6.78 -0.90
C VAL A 329 -35.56 6.99 -2.38
N PRO A 330 -34.60 7.86 -2.74
CA PRO A 330 -34.20 8.07 -4.13
C PRO A 330 -33.67 6.79 -4.80
N ASP A 331 -33.80 6.70 -6.13
CA ASP A 331 -33.30 5.57 -6.90
C ASP A 331 -31.76 5.50 -6.89
N LEU A 332 -31.13 6.68 -6.92
CA LEU A 332 -29.69 6.84 -6.79
C LEU A 332 -29.35 7.57 -5.49
N ILE A 333 -28.56 6.93 -4.63
CA ILE A 333 -28.00 7.54 -3.42
C ILE A 333 -26.55 7.98 -3.75
N PRO A 334 -26.28 9.29 -3.91
CA PRO A 334 -24.99 9.77 -4.42
C PRO A 334 -23.83 9.63 -3.43
N LEU A 335 -24.11 9.51 -2.13
CA LEU A 335 -23.11 9.41 -1.07
C LEU A 335 -23.31 8.14 -0.23
N PRO A 336 -22.71 7.00 -0.65
CA PRO A 336 -22.81 5.73 0.07
C PRO A 336 -21.84 5.72 1.28
N THR A 337 -22.19 6.45 2.34
CA THR A 337 -21.43 6.42 3.60
C THR A 337 -21.81 5.18 4.43
N PRO A 338 -20.92 4.66 5.30
CA PRO A 338 -21.22 3.49 6.14
C PRO A 338 -22.55 3.54 6.91
N PRO A 339 -22.93 4.64 7.59
CA PRO A 339 -24.21 4.69 8.31
C PRO A 339 -25.42 4.70 7.37
N VAL A 340 -25.28 5.22 6.15
CA VAL A 340 -26.36 5.22 5.14
C VAL A 340 -26.59 3.82 4.59
N VAL A 341 -25.51 3.05 4.37
CA VAL A 341 -25.61 1.65 3.93
C VAL A 341 -26.31 0.80 4.99
N GLU A 342 -25.95 0.95 6.28
CA GLU A 342 -26.59 0.22 7.38
C GLU A 342 -28.08 0.57 7.53
N ALA A 343 -28.42 1.86 7.41
CA ALA A 343 -29.82 2.29 7.44
C ALA A 343 -30.62 1.72 6.25
N PHE A 344 -30.02 1.67 5.07
CA PHE A 344 -30.64 1.11 3.88
C PHE A 344 -30.83 -0.42 3.99
N ASP A 345 -29.85 -1.16 4.49
CA ASP A 345 -29.96 -2.60 4.74
C ASP A 345 -31.11 -2.91 5.71
N ASN A 346 -31.27 -2.10 6.77
CA ASN A 346 -32.39 -2.21 7.71
C ASN A 346 -33.76 -1.96 7.05
N ILE A 347 -33.85 -0.98 6.13
CA ILE A 347 -35.08 -0.71 5.36
C ILE A 347 -35.38 -1.89 4.44
N MET A 348 -34.38 -2.41 3.73
CA MET A 348 -34.54 -3.54 2.82
C MET A 348 -34.95 -4.82 3.54
N ALA A 349 -34.40 -5.08 4.74
CA ALA A 349 -34.83 -6.21 5.57
C ALA A 349 -36.32 -6.11 5.94
N LYS A 350 -36.77 -4.93 6.38
CA LYS A 350 -38.19 -4.68 6.69
C LYS A 350 -39.07 -4.83 5.45
N LEU A 351 -38.63 -4.29 4.31
CA LEU A 351 -39.36 -4.37 3.04
C LEU A 351 -39.56 -5.84 2.63
N HIS A 352 -38.52 -6.67 2.69
CA HIS A 352 -38.64 -8.10 2.40
C HIS A 352 -39.63 -8.80 3.35
N THR A 353 -39.56 -8.53 4.66
CA THR A 353 -40.53 -9.12 5.61
C THR A 353 -41.97 -8.72 5.30
N LEU A 354 -42.22 -7.47 4.88
CA LEU A 354 -43.56 -7.01 4.51
C LEU A 354 -44.06 -7.64 3.21
N LEU A 355 -43.19 -7.84 2.22
CA LEU A 355 -43.56 -8.54 0.99
C LEU A 355 -43.92 -10.00 1.27
N ASP A 356 -43.19 -10.67 2.15
CA ASP A 356 -43.49 -12.05 2.55
C ASP A 356 -44.80 -12.14 3.33
N MET A 357 -45.04 -11.22 4.27
CA MET A 357 -46.32 -11.12 5.00
C MET A 357 -47.50 -10.85 4.06
N ARG A 358 -47.34 -9.94 3.09
CA ARG A 358 -48.37 -9.66 2.08
C ARG A 358 -48.67 -10.90 1.25
N LYS A 359 -47.63 -11.61 0.80
CA LYS A 359 -47.80 -12.85 0.03
C LYS A 359 -48.55 -13.92 0.84
N LEU A 360 -48.25 -14.04 2.14
CA LEU A 360 -48.97 -14.95 3.02
C LEU A 360 -50.44 -14.53 3.18
N ALA A 361 -50.70 -13.24 3.39
CA ALA A 361 -52.07 -12.72 3.52
C ALA A 361 -52.90 -12.94 2.25
N GLU A 362 -52.34 -12.67 1.06
CA GLU A 362 -53.01 -12.95 -0.23
C GLU A 362 -53.32 -14.44 -0.40
N LYS A 363 -52.49 -15.33 0.15
CA LYS A 363 -52.73 -16.79 0.13
C LYS A 363 -53.88 -17.18 1.07
N GLU A 364 -53.86 -16.70 2.31
CA GLU A 364 -54.92 -16.98 3.29
C GLU A 364 -56.28 -16.45 2.82
N GLU A 365 -56.32 -15.24 2.24
CA GLU A 365 -57.55 -14.65 1.68
C GLU A 365 -58.11 -15.50 0.53
N GLN A 366 -57.24 -16.05 -0.33
CA GLN A 366 -57.64 -16.97 -1.38
C GLN A 366 -58.19 -18.29 -0.80
N GLU A 367 -57.55 -18.85 0.23
CA GLU A 367 -58.03 -20.07 0.89
C GLU A 367 -59.41 -19.86 1.55
N VAL A 368 -59.62 -18.71 2.21
CA VAL A 368 -60.91 -18.32 2.79
C VAL A 368 -61.98 -18.21 1.70
N LYS A 369 -61.68 -17.49 0.61
CA LYS A 369 -62.63 -17.30 -0.50
C LYS A 369 -63.02 -18.62 -1.17
N VAL A 370 -62.08 -19.56 -1.28
CA VAL A 370 -62.36 -20.91 -1.80
C VAL A 370 -63.26 -21.68 -0.84
N ARG A 371 -62.99 -21.64 0.47
CA ARG A 371 -63.82 -22.30 1.49
C ARG A 371 -65.25 -21.74 1.54
N GLU A 372 -65.41 -20.43 1.40
CA GLU A 372 -66.74 -19.80 1.29
C GLU A 372 -67.47 -20.23 0.02
N ALA A 373 -66.77 -20.33 -1.11
CA ALA A 373 -67.34 -20.82 -2.36
C ALA A 373 -67.71 -22.32 -2.33
N GLU A 374 -67.01 -23.13 -1.52
CA GLU A 374 -67.35 -24.53 -1.29
C GLU A 374 -68.56 -24.68 -0.35
N ALA A 375 -68.63 -23.88 0.72
CA ALA A 375 -69.76 -23.88 1.65
C ALA A 375 -71.07 -23.48 0.94
N THR A 376 -71.04 -22.42 0.14
CA THR A 376 -72.21 -21.96 -0.65
C THR A 376 -72.67 -22.97 -1.71
N LYS A 377 -71.78 -23.83 -2.21
CA LYS A 377 -72.14 -24.93 -3.11
C LYS A 377 -72.75 -26.14 -2.39
N MET A 378 -72.49 -26.32 -1.10
CA MET A 378 -73.11 -27.39 -0.30
C MET A 378 -74.49 -27.02 0.26
N GLU A 379 -74.86 -25.73 0.21
CA GLU A 379 -76.18 -25.23 0.60
C GLU A 379 -77.20 -25.19 -0.57
N LEU A 380 -76.78 -25.56 -1.78
CA LEU A 380 -77.60 -25.79 -2.97
C LEU A 380 -77.73 -27.29 -3.24
#